data_AF-A0A9D8B919-F1
#
_entry.id   AF-A0A9D8B919-F1
#
_cell.length_a   1.000
_cell.length_b   1.000
_cell.length_c   1.000
_cell.angle_alpha   90.00
_cell.angle_beta   90.00
_cell.angle_gamma   90.00
#
_symmetry.space_group_name_H-M   'P 1'
#
loop_
_entity.id
_entity.type
_entity.pdbx_description
1 polymer ?
#
loop_
_entity_poly.entity_id
_entity_poly.type
_entity_poly.pdbx_seq_one_letter_code
_entity_poly.pdbx_strand_id
1 'polypeptide(L)'
;GLDVESISHVINYDMPDTADAYIHRIGRTGRAERTGDAFTLVTPEDGPMVRTLERIMGQRLPRETLKGFDYNAPTPARRTPVGTPVRPPQRKSGSWQPWPKGRRLVPGTR
;
A
#
# COMPACT_ATOMS: atom_id res chain seq x y z
N GLY A 1 -7.84 -9.73 -11.56
CA GLY A 1 -8.47 -8.65 -10.77
C GLY A 1 -9.75 -9.19 -10.18
N LEU A 2 -10.09 -8.82 -8.95
CA LEU A 2 -11.40 -9.12 -8.38
C LEU A 2 -12.46 -8.38 -9.21
N ASP A 3 -13.36 -9.14 -9.81
CA ASP A 3 -14.50 -8.63 -10.57
C ASP A 3 -15.69 -8.54 -9.62
N VAL A 4 -15.96 -7.33 -9.15
CA VAL A 4 -17.08 -7.04 -8.26
C VAL A 4 -18.05 -6.21 -9.08
N GLU A 5 -19.23 -6.75 -9.34
CA GLU A 5 -20.25 -6.09 -10.15
C GLU A 5 -20.62 -4.73 -9.53
N SER A 6 -20.49 -3.68 -10.33
CA SER A 6 -21.00 -2.32 -10.07
C SER A 6 -20.54 -1.67 -8.75
N ILE A 7 -19.25 -1.33 -8.65
CA ILE A 7 -18.76 -0.48 -7.56
C ILE A 7 -19.28 0.94 -7.78
N SER A 8 -20.15 1.43 -6.89
CA SER A 8 -20.69 2.80 -6.93
C SER A 8 -19.76 3.84 -6.33
N HIS A 9 -18.97 3.45 -5.32
CA HIS A 9 -18.09 4.35 -4.59
C HIS A 9 -16.75 3.70 -4.31
N VAL A 10 -15.68 4.50 -4.42
CA VAL A 10 -14.34 4.13 -3.98
C VAL A 10 -13.92 5.08 -2.85
N ILE A 11 -13.57 4.52 -1.69
CA ILE A 11 -13.04 5.30 -0.57
C ILE A 11 -11.58 4.91 -0.33
N ASN A 12 -10.66 5.83 -0.60
CA ASN A 12 -9.28 5.72 -0.16
C ASN A 12 -9.20 6.18 1.31
N TYR A 13 -9.01 5.22 2.22
CA TYR A 13 -8.82 5.52 3.64
C TYR A 13 -7.51 6.26 3.90
N ASP A 14 -6.45 5.85 3.21
CA ASP A 14 -5.15 6.53 3.20
C ASP A 14 -4.83 7.01 1.78
N MET A 15 -4.12 8.12 1.66
CA MET A 15 -3.63 8.65 0.39
C MET A 15 -2.70 7.62 -0.29
N PRO A 16 -2.94 7.25 -1.56
CA PRO A 16 -2.01 6.40 -2.30
C PRO A 16 -0.65 7.07 -2.52
N ASP A 17 0.44 6.31 -2.37
CA ASP A 17 1.82 6.82 -2.52
C ASP A 17 2.16 7.31 -3.93
N THR A 18 1.39 6.86 -4.95
CA THR A 18 1.62 7.21 -6.35
C THR A 18 0.31 7.54 -7.06
N ALA A 19 0.41 8.39 -8.09
CA ALA A 19 -0.74 8.79 -8.90
C ALA A 19 -1.30 7.63 -9.70
N ASP A 20 -0.42 6.75 -10.17
CA ASP A 20 -0.79 5.52 -10.86
C ASP A 20 -1.63 4.60 -9.95
N ALA A 21 -1.20 4.40 -8.69
CA ALA A 21 -1.98 3.64 -7.72
C ALA A 21 -3.35 4.28 -7.44
N TYR A 22 -3.41 5.61 -7.35
CA TYR A 22 -4.68 6.34 -7.21
C TYR A 22 -5.62 6.08 -8.40
N ILE A 23 -5.15 6.25 -9.63
CA ILE A 23 -5.92 6.03 -10.87
C ILE A 23 -6.43 4.58 -10.94
N HIS A 24 -5.57 3.61 -10.64
CA HIS A 24 -5.94 2.20 -10.65
C HIS A 24 -7.02 1.82 -9.61
N ARG A 25 -7.04 2.50 -8.46
CA ARG A 25 -8.06 2.34 -7.41
C ARG A 25 -9.39 2.98 -7.81
N ILE A 26 -9.38 4.22 -8.28
CA ILE A 26 -10.64 4.89 -8.66
C ILE A 26 -11.24 4.29 -9.94
N GLY A 27 -10.43 3.69 -10.82
CA GLY A 27 -10.88 2.94 -12.00
C GLY A 27 -11.69 1.67 -11.70
N ARG A 28 -12.01 1.41 -10.42
CA ARG A 28 -12.96 0.40 -9.97
C ARG A 28 -14.41 0.85 -10.11
N THR A 29 -14.70 2.16 -10.08
CA THR A 29 -16.06 2.72 -10.26
C THR A 29 -16.25 3.34 -11.65
N GLY A 30 -17.45 3.88 -11.96
CA GLY A 30 -17.71 4.69 -13.16
C GLY A 30 -17.71 3.92 -14.50
N ARG A 31 -18.02 2.62 -14.51
CA ARG A 31 -18.01 1.77 -15.72
C ARG A 31 -19.40 1.67 -16.37
N ALA A 32 -19.42 1.59 -17.70
CA ALA A 32 -20.61 1.41 -18.54
C ALA A 32 -21.67 2.52 -18.37
N GLU A 33 -21.27 3.77 -18.65
CA GLU A 33 -22.13 4.99 -18.62
C GLU A 33 -22.73 5.35 -17.25
N ARG A 34 -22.39 4.60 -16.20
CA ARG A 34 -22.78 4.91 -14.83
C ARG A 34 -21.80 5.89 -14.22
N THR A 35 -22.32 6.86 -13.48
CA THR A 35 -21.50 7.71 -12.62
C THR A 35 -21.03 6.93 -11.40
N GLY A 36 -19.89 7.33 -10.85
CA GLY A 36 -19.29 6.70 -9.69
C GLY A 36 -18.40 7.69 -8.97
N ASP A 37 -18.44 7.67 -7.64
CA ASP A 37 -17.77 8.67 -6.82
C ASP A 37 -16.51 8.12 -6.15
N ALA A 38 -15.47 8.93 -6.08
CA ALA A 38 -14.22 8.60 -5.43
C ALA A 38 -13.90 9.62 -4.34
N PHE A 39 -13.78 9.15 -3.10
CA PHE A 39 -13.42 9.95 -1.94
C PHE A 39 -12.07 9.51 -1.42
N THR A 40 -11.24 10.46 -1.01
CA THR A 40 -9.95 10.18 -0.36
C THR A 40 -9.87 10.97 0.92
N LEU A 41 -9.66 10.27 2.03
CA LEU A 41 -9.37 10.91 3.30
C LEU A 41 -7.90 11.36 3.27
N VAL A 42 -7.66 12.58 3.72
CA VAL A 42 -6.33 13.20 3.67
C VAL A 42 -5.95 13.78 5.01
N THR A 43 -4.68 13.68 5.34
CA THR A 43 -4.06 14.39 6.46
C THR A 43 -3.25 15.57 5.94
N PRO A 44 -2.79 16.50 6.82
CA PRO A 44 -1.93 17.60 6.40
C PRO A 44 -0.65 17.14 5.67
N GLU A 45 -0.11 15.98 6.04
CA GLU A 45 1.10 15.39 5.47
C GLU A 45 0.94 14.97 4.00
N ASP A 46 -0.29 14.67 3.56
CA ASP A 46 -0.60 14.23 2.20
C ASP A 46 -0.57 15.37 1.16
N GLY A 47 -0.46 16.62 1.62
CA GLY A 47 -0.51 17.81 0.78
C GLY A 47 0.37 17.77 -0.48
N PRO A 48 1.64 17.30 -0.45
CA PRO A 48 2.46 17.14 -1.64
C PRO A 48 1.84 16.20 -2.67
N MET A 49 1.27 15.08 -2.24
CA MET A 49 0.67 14.08 -3.12
C MET A 49 -0.63 14.60 -3.75
N VAL A 50 -1.47 15.29 -2.98
CA VAL A 50 -2.66 15.97 -3.49
C VAL A 50 -2.30 16.95 -4.61
N ARG A 51 -1.26 17.79 -4.41
CA ARG A 51 -0.79 18.73 -5.44
C ARG A 51 -0.32 18.02 -6.71
N THR A 52 0.31 16.85 -6.58
CA THR A 52 0.72 16.04 -7.72
C THR A 52 -0.48 15.51 -8.50
N LEU A 53 -1.50 14.99 -7.80
CA LEU A 53 -2.74 14.55 -8.43
C LEU A 53 -3.46 15.68 -9.15
N GLU A 54 -3.62 16.84 -8.51
CA GLU A 54 -4.28 18.00 -9.13
C GLU A 54 -3.57 18.46 -10.41
N ARG A 55 -2.23 18.42 -10.45
CA ARG A 55 -1.46 18.75 -11.66
C ARG A 55 -1.69 17.74 -12.78
N ILE A 56 -1.69 16.45 -12.47
CA ILE A 56 -1.88 15.37 -13.45
C ILE A 56 -3.31 15.39 -14.00
N MET A 57 -4.30 15.63 -13.13
CA MET A 57 -5.71 15.70 -13.50
C MET A 57 -6.09 17.04 -14.18
N GLY A 58 -5.22 18.05 -14.10
CA GLY A 58 -5.47 19.38 -14.67
C GLY A 58 -6.55 20.20 -13.94
N GLN A 59 -7.03 19.73 -12.78
CA GLN A 59 -8.07 20.38 -12.01
C GLN A 59 -7.82 20.24 -10.50
N ARG A 60 -8.39 21.17 -9.72
CA ARG A 60 -8.41 21.05 -8.25
C ARG A 60 -9.36 19.95 -7.83
N LEU A 61 -8.96 19.18 -6.82
CA LEU A 61 -9.85 18.23 -6.18
C LEU A 61 -10.76 18.98 -5.20
N PRO A 62 -12.10 18.81 -5.27
CA PRO A 62 -13.02 19.37 -4.30
C PRO A 62 -12.66 18.91 -2.88
N ARG A 63 -12.73 19.83 -1.92
CA ARG A 63 -12.45 19.54 -0.51
C ARG A 63 -13.72 19.72 0.29
N GLU A 64 -14.20 18.62 0.84
CA GLU A 64 -15.37 18.59 1.70
C GLU A 64 -14.95 18.41 3.15
N THR A 65 -15.58 19.15 4.05
CA THR A 65 -15.43 18.97 5.50
C THR A 65 -16.77 18.61 6.10
N LEU A 66 -16.77 17.69 7.07
CA LEU A 66 -17.98 17.23 7.73
C LEU A 66 -18.35 18.22 8.84
N LYS A 67 -19.58 18.71 8.78
CA LYS A 67 -20.13 19.59 9.81
C LYS A 67 -20.15 18.87 11.16
N GLY A 68 -19.58 19.49 12.18
CA GLY A 68 -19.55 18.95 13.55
C GLY A 68 -18.40 17.98 13.83
N PHE A 69 -17.50 17.75 12.88
CA PHE A 69 -16.26 17.03 13.14
C PHE A 69 -15.13 18.01 13.52
N ASP A 70 -14.47 17.77 14.64
CA ASP A 70 -13.32 18.59 15.06
C ASP A 70 -12.03 18.08 14.41
N TYR A 71 -11.61 18.75 13.35
CA TYR A 71 -10.37 18.44 12.62
C TYR A 71 -9.09 18.89 13.35
N ASN A 72 -9.21 19.66 14.44
CA ASN A 72 -8.08 20.07 15.27
C ASN A 72 -7.90 19.18 16.52
N ALA A 73 -8.78 18.20 16.71
CA ALA A 73 -8.68 17.26 17.82
C ALA A 73 -7.33 16.50 17.73
N PRO A 74 -6.61 16.35 18.85
CA PRO A 74 -5.35 15.62 18.85
C PRO A 74 -5.59 14.17 18.45
N THR A 75 -4.69 13.64 17.62
CA THR A 75 -4.72 12.21 17.24
C THR A 75 -4.79 11.36 18.51
N PRO A 76 -5.82 10.50 18.66
CA PRO A 76 -5.94 9.67 19.85
C PRO A 76 -4.66 8.83 19.98
N ALA A 77 -4.13 8.75 21.20
CA ALA A 77 -2.92 7.99 21.47
C ALA A 77 -3.09 6.59 20.87
N ARG A 78 -2.18 6.22 19.95
CA ARG A 78 -2.21 4.92 19.29
C ARG A 78 -2.23 3.87 20.39
N ARG A 79 -3.32 3.12 20.53
CA ARG A 79 -3.39 2.00 21.46
C ARG A 79 -2.31 1.02 21.04
N THR A 80 -1.15 1.07 21.69
CA THR A 80 -0.14 0.04 21.54
C THR A 80 -0.80 -1.26 21.95
N PRO A 81 -0.83 -2.29 21.09
CA PRO A 81 -1.25 -3.60 21.52
C PRO A 81 -0.37 -3.99 22.70
N VAL A 82 -0.95 -4.05 23.89
CA VAL A 82 -0.29 -4.60 25.07
C VAL A 82 -0.04 -6.07 24.76
N GLY A 83 1.21 -6.42 24.46
CA GLY A 83 1.64 -7.82 24.48
C GLY A 83 2.03 -8.49 23.15
N THR A 84 2.68 -7.80 22.21
CA THR A 84 3.48 -8.55 21.22
C THR A 84 4.88 -8.78 21.81
N PRO A 85 5.25 -10.01 22.25
CA PRO A 85 6.59 -10.27 22.74
C PRO A 85 7.56 -10.11 21.56
N VAL A 86 8.45 -9.12 21.67
CA VAL A 86 9.56 -8.96 20.74
C VAL A 86 10.44 -10.20 20.88
N ARG A 87 10.34 -11.12 19.92
CA ARG A 87 11.18 -12.32 19.89
C ARG A 87 12.64 -11.87 19.73
N PRO A 88 13.55 -12.25 20.64
CA PRO A 88 14.93 -11.81 20.56
C PRO A 88 15.58 -12.31 19.26
N PRO A 89 16.50 -11.53 18.66
CA PRO A 89 17.15 -11.89 17.41
C PRO A 89 17.93 -13.20 17.61
N GLN A 90 17.53 -14.23 16.86
CA GLN A 90 18.20 -15.52 16.85
C GLN A 90 19.59 -15.34 16.24
N ARG A 91 20.65 -15.33 17.07
CA ARG A 91 22.05 -15.34 16.62
C ARG A 91 22.22 -16.52 15.65
N LYS A 92 22.59 -16.22 14.39
CA LYS A 92 22.96 -17.26 13.43
C LYS A 92 24.32 -17.86 13.84
N SER A 93 24.29 -18.92 14.64
CA SER A 93 25.41 -19.84 14.77
C SER A 93 25.33 -20.88 13.65
N GLY A 94 26.35 -20.97 12.81
CA GLY A 94 26.47 -22.04 11.82
C GLY A 94 27.31 -21.66 10.62
N SER A 95 28.63 -21.79 10.79
CA SER A 95 29.62 -21.78 9.71
C SER A 95 29.24 -22.81 8.63
N TRP A 96 29.03 -22.34 7.39
CA TRP A 96 28.94 -23.21 6.22
C TRP A 96 30.33 -23.76 5.89
N GLN A 97 30.51 -25.08 5.95
CA GLN A 97 31.64 -25.76 5.33
C GLN A 97 31.23 -26.29 3.95
N PRO A 98 31.98 -26.02 2.87
CA PRO A 98 31.66 -26.53 1.55
C PRO A 98 32.11 -28.00 1.37
N TRP A 99 31.35 -28.74 0.56
CA TRP A 99 31.61 -30.15 0.21
C TRP A 99 32.82 -30.30 -0.73
N PRO A 100 33.59 -31.40 -0.66
CA PRO A 100 34.78 -31.58 -1.50
C PRO A 100 34.40 -31.95 -2.94
N LYS A 101 35.06 -31.34 -3.92
CA LYS A 101 34.85 -31.59 -5.36
C LYS A 101 35.39 -32.97 -5.78
N GLY A 102 34.68 -33.59 -6.72
CA GLY A 102 34.75 -35.01 -7.09
C GLY A 102 36.12 -35.56 -7.51
N ARG A 103 36.33 -36.85 -7.20
CA ARG A 103 37.37 -37.69 -7.81
C ARG A 103 36.85 -38.26 -9.13
N ARG A 104 37.64 -38.07 -10.18
CA ARG A 104 37.45 -38.62 -11.53
C ARG A 104 37.78 -40.12 -11.50
N LEU A 105 36.83 -40.97 -11.90
CA LEU A 105 37.08 -42.39 -12.16
C LEU A 105 37.52 -42.56 -13.61
N VAL A 106 38.66 -43.21 -13.82
CA VAL A 106 39.17 -43.64 -15.13
C VAL A 106 38.47 -44.94 -15.56
N PRO A 107 38.04 -45.10 -16.82
CA PRO A 107 37.47 -46.37 -17.29
C PRO A 107 38.60 -47.35 -17.65
N GLY A 108 38.53 -48.57 -17.14
CA GLY A 108 39.41 -49.67 -17.51
C GLY A 108 39.10 -50.19 -18.92
N THR A 109 40.15 -50.43 -19.70
CA THR A 109 40.17 -51.12 -20.99
C THR A 109 40.00 -52.63 -20.82
N ARG A 110 39.27 -53.24 -21.77
CA ARG A 110 39.53 -54.60 -22.26
C ARG A 110 40.13 -54.46 -23.66
#